data_AF-A0A177C000-F1
#
_entry.id   AF-A0A177C000-F1
#
_cell.length_a   1.000
_cell.length_b   1.000
_cell.length_c   1.000
_cell.angle_alpha   90.00
_cell.angle_beta   90.00
_cell.angle_gamma   90.00
#
_symmetry.space_group_name_H-M   'P 1'
#
loop_
_entity.id
_entity.type
_entity.pdbx_description
1 polymer ?
#
loop_
_entity_poly.entity_id
_entity_poly.type
_entity_poly.pdbx_seq_one_letter_code
_entity_poly.pdbx_strand_id
1 'polypeptide(L)'
;MMYTKLPLELRELIYQYLYLEDGPIPVGSYHFTVYVPEPLRSEDINPPAHSEPFIVMPEGATKQDHSIERDGNIIYPDSRLLNPAYLGHAVARDASMYYYTSNTFTVCTLENALSDFLFRDPIHNFIGGETGLENVEPLGLLPIDHIRNLEIRVKYEHYFTYLTFYEELQDGEKRFIQGIFDALHDFSRRISPANASRLHVEICMMSASIPLRDRLNERTHMNVLEAIRVPVYVLKHDLGADIKVIHYDDHLSPFPKDKSAIFQLSKDQWSKEKSAFEAANIEYSPMQYLATRSTAPSESLCLIRDRWGLRFAFDASCTHPIAEFGRWPNAIPETTHEPLSSCGRV
;
A
#
# COMPACT_ATOMS: atom_id res chain seq x y z
N MET A 1 11.09 40.17 -7.13
CA MET A 1 12.14 39.15 -6.86
C MET A 1 12.79 38.75 -8.18
N MET A 2 14.10 38.46 -8.22
CA MET A 2 14.83 38.07 -9.45
C MET A 2 14.28 36.79 -10.11
N TYR A 3 13.64 35.92 -9.33
CA TYR A 3 13.01 34.68 -9.80
C TYR A 3 12.06 34.85 -10.99
N THR A 4 11.16 35.82 -10.94
CA THR A 4 10.19 36.08 -12.02
C THR A 4 10.81 36.70 -13.27
N LYS A 5 12.09 37.07 -13.21
CA LYS A 5 12.85 37.55 -14.37
C LYS A 5 13.50 36.43 -15.17
N LEU A 6 13.62 35.22 -14.60
CA LEU A 6 14.10 34.04 -15.31
C LEU A 6 12.94 33.45 -16.14
N PRO A 7 13.13 33.24 -17.45
CA PRO A 7 12.18 32.49 -18.28
C PRO A 7 11.81 31.14 -17.67
N LEU A 8 10.59 30.68 -17.92
CA LEU A 8 10.09 29.41 -17.38
C LEU A 8 11.01 28.24 -17.76
N GLU A 9 11.48 28.23 -19.00
CA GLU A 9 12.32 27.18 -19.57
C GLU A 9 13.66 27.06 -18.83
N LEU A 10 14.25 28.18 -18.42
CA LEU A 10 15.49 28.17 -17.63
C LEU A 10 15.24 27.70 -16.19
N ARG A 11 14.08 28.02 -15.62
CA ARG A 11 13.70 27.52 -14.29
C ARG A 11 13.49 26.01 -14.31
N GLU A 12 12.79 25.50 -15.31
CA GLU A 12 12.58 24.06 -15.51
C GLU A 12 13.88 23.30 -15.72
N LEU A 13 14.83 23.86 -16.48
CA LEU A 13 16.16 23.26 -16.65
C LEU A 13 16.93 23.17 -15.32
N ILE A 14 16.86 24.21 -14.49
CA ILE A 14 17.47 24.21 -13.15
C ILE A 14 16.79 23.15 -12.28
N TYR A 15 15.46 23.07 -12.31
CA TYR A 15 14.70 22.10 -11.53
C TYR A 15 14.97 20.66 -11.95
N GLN A 16 15.11 20.41 -13.25
CA GLN A 16 15.49 19.10 -13.77
C GLN A 16 16.85 18.67 -13.23
N TYR A 17 17.84 19.57 -13.25
CA TYR A 17 19.17 19.27 -12.73
C TYR A 17 19.18 19.06 -11.20
N LEU A 18 18.32 19.77 -10.48
CA LEU A 18 18.33 19.76 -9.02
C LEU A 18 17.42 18.72 -8.39
N TYR A 19 16.34 18.28 -9.02
CA TYR A 19 15.27 17.56 -8.33
C TYR A 19 14.88 16.24 -8.96
N LEU A 20 15.45 15.89 -10.11
CA LEU A 20 15.14 14.64 -10.77
C LEU A 20 15.98 13.52 -10.16
N GLU A 21 15.31 12.50 -9.65
CA GLU A 21 15.92 11.28 -9.14
C GLU A 21 15.73 10.15 -10.15
N ASP A 22 16.76 9.32 -10.35
CA ASP A 22 16.71 8.19 -11.29
C ASP A 22 15.82 7.05 -10.79
N GLY A 23 15.56 6.98 -9.47
CA GLY A 23 14.84 5.90 -8.82
C GLY A 23 13.67 6.35 -7.94
N PRO A 24 12.80 5.43 -7.50
CA PRO A 24 11.70 5.74 -6.59
C PRO A 24 12.19 6.27 -5.24
N ILE A 25 11.64 7.40 -4.80
CA ILE A 25 12.01 8.09 -3.56
C ILE A 25 11.23 7.48 -2.38
N PRO A 26 11.92 6.89 -1.39
CA PRO A 26 11.27 6.33 -0.21
C PRO A 26 10.78 7.38 0.78
N VAL A 27 9.51 7.25 1.20
CA VAL A 27 8.86 8.17 2.12
C VAL A 27 8.26 7.44 3.33
N GLY A 28 8.47 8.04 4.51
CA GLY A 28 7.97 7.57 5.80
C GLY A 28 9.06 6.90 6.65
N SER A 29 8.95 7.04 7.97
CA SER A 29 9.98 6.58 8.92
C SER A 29 10.25 5.07 8.83
N TYR A 30 9.21 4.28 8.57
CA TYR A 30 9.30 2.83 8.44
C TYR A 30 9.59 2.34 7.03
N HIS A 31 9.90 3.25 6.11
CA HIS A 31 10.52 2.82 4.88
C HIS A 31 11.92 2.25 5.18
N PHE A 32 12.65 2.97 6.04
CA PHE A 32 14.05 2.74 6.37
C PHE A 32 14.25 1.81 7.57
N THR A 33 13.46 1.98 8.63
CA THR A 33 13.68 1.22 9.87
C THR A 33 12.79 -0.02 9.96
N VAL A 34 13.27 -1.05 10.67
CA VAL A 34 12.39 -2.12 11.15
C VAL A 34 11.28 -1.48 11.98
N TYR A 35 10.04 -1.83 11.67
CA TYR A 35 8.89 -1.35 12.43
C TYR A 35 9.00 -1.78 13.90
N VAL A 36 8.93 -0.81 14.81
CA VAL A 36 8.84 -1.02 16.26
C VAL A 36 7.51 -0.41 16.73
N PRO A 37 6.55 -1.21 17.20
CA PRO A 37 5.24 -0.71 17.62
C PRO A 37 5.34 0.31 18.76
N GLU A 38 4.41 1.28 18.78
CA GLU A 38 4.39 2.37 19.77
C GLU A 38 4.59 1.94 21.23
N PRO A 39 3.96 0.86 21.73
CA PRO A 39 4.19 0.39 23.10
C PRO A 39 5.63 -0.04 23.42
N LEU A 40 6.46 -0.29 22.40
CA LEU A 40 7.87 -0.68 22.53
C LEU A 40 8.84 0.45 22.18
N ARG A 41 8.34 1.60 21.67
CA ARG A 41 9.20 2.76 21.37
C ARG A 41 9.76 3.42 22.64
N SER A 42 9.24 3.10 23.83
CA SER A 42 9.58 3.76 25.10
C SER A 42 10.57 3.00 26.00
N GLU A 43 11.14 1.89 25.56
CA GLU A 43 12.21 1.21 26.29
C GLU A 43 13.44 1.15 25.41
N ASP A 44 14.63 1.45 25.96
CA ASP A 44 15.96 1.48 25.31
C ASP A 44 16.38 0.10 24.75
N ILE A 45 15.56 -0.49 23.88
CA ILE A 45 15.81 -1.75 23.22
C ILE A 45 16.49 -1.42 21.91
N ASN A 46 17.81 -1.58 21.90
CA ASN A 46 18.60 -1.57 20.67
C ASN A 46 17.92 -2.50 19.65
N PRO A 47 17.49 -2.00 18.46
CA PRO A 47 16.93 -2.86 17.44
C PRO A 47 17.94 -3.97 17.11
N PRO A 48 17.50 -5.21 16.90
CA PRO A 48 18.42 -6.30 16.64
C PRO A 48 19.22 -5.99 15.37
N ALA A 49 20.55 -6.04 15.51
CA ALA A 49 21.49 -5.89 14.41
C ALA A 49 21.34 -7.09 13.46
N HIS A 50 20.47 -6.97 12.46
CA HIS A 50 20.35 -7.94 11.40
C HIS A 50 21.07 -7.42 10.15
N SER A 51 21.90 -8.31 9.59
CA SER A 51 22.66 -8.14 8.37
C SER A 51 21.82 -7.61 7.22
N GLU A 52 22.28 -6.53 6.61
CA GLU A 52 21.67 -5.87 5.44
C GLU A 52 21.48 -6.86 4.28
N PRO A 53 20.25 -7.18 3.87
CA PRO A 53 20.02 -7.79 2.57
C PRO A 53 20.09 -6.68 1.50
N PHE A 54 21.03 -6.80 0.57
CA PHE A 54 21.01 -6.00 -0.66
C PHE A 54 20.68 -6.91 -1.85
N ILE A 55 19.92 -6.39 -2.80
CA ILE A 55 19.55 -7.11 -4.03
C ILE A 55 20.14 -6.42 -5.26
N VAL A 56 20.69 -7.23 -6.15
CA VAL A 56 21.12 -6.83 -7.49
C VAL A 56 20.04 -7.28 -8.49
N MET A 57 19.34 -6.33 -9.09
CA MET A 57 18.41 -6.59 -10.21
C MET A 57 19.13 -6.44 -11.57
N PRO A 58 18.69 -7.16 -12.62
CA PRO A 58 19.26 -7.05 -13.95
C PRO A 58 18.72 -5.81 -14.66
N GLU A 59 19.29 -4.63 -14.35
CA GLU A 59 19.18 -3.38 -15.13
C GLU A 59 20.13 -2.27 -14.61
N GLY A 60 21.01 -2.57 -13.65
CA GLY A 60 21.92 -1.57 -13.07
C GLY A 60 21.29 -0.64 -12.04
N ALA A 61 19.97 -0.74 -11.81
CA ALA A 61 19.28 -0.05 -10.73
C ALA A 61 19.51 -0.76 -9.39
N THR A 62 20.31 -0.14 -8.52
CA THR A 62 20.34 -0.45 -7.09
C THR A 62 19.12 0.17 -6.44
N LYS A 63 18.15 -0.64 -6.03
CA LYS A 63 17.06 -0.16 -5.18
C LYS A 63 17.39 -0.52 -3.74
N GLN A 64 17.57 0.49 -2.90
CA GLN A 64 17.85 0.33 -1.47
C GLN A 64 16.68 -0.37 -0.82
N ASP A 65 16.95 -1.57 -0.30
CA ASP A 65 15.99 -2.31 0.49
C ASP A 65 16.38 -2.22 1.96
N HIS A 66 15.42 -1.79 2.79
CA HIS A 66 15.53 -1.69 4.24
C HIS A 66 16.83 -1.08 4.80
N SER A 67 17.42 -0.10 4.11
CA SER A 67 18.49 0.69 4.71
C SER A 67 17.90 1.40 5.92
N ILE A 68 18.47 1.16 7.11
CA ILE A 68 18.08 1.85 8.35
C ILE A 68 18.21 3.37 8.19
N GLU A 69 19.06 3.78 7.25
CA GLU A 69 19.40 5.17 6.96
C GLU A 69 18.90 5.61 5.58
N ARG A 70 18.64 6.91 5.48
CA ARG A 70 18.31 7.58 4.22
C ARG A 70 19.56 7.73 3.35
N ASP A 71 19.41 7.63 2.03
CA ASP A 71 20.52 7.89 1.12
C ASP A 71 20.86 9.39 1.09
N GLY A 72 22.10 9.73 1.39
CA GLY A 72 22.56 11.12 1.30
C GLY A 72 22.52 11.71 -0.12
N ASN A 73 22.38 10.88 -1.15
CA ASN A 73 22.32 11.31 -2.55
C ASN A 73 20.88 11.58 -3.04
N ILE A 74 19.85 11.11 -2.32
CA ILE A 74 18.46 11.32 -2.70
C ILE A 74 17.94 12.61 -2.06
N ILE A 75 17.25 13.42 -2.85
CA ILE A 75 16.53 14.59 -2.34
C ILE A 75 15.18 14.17 -1.82
N TYR A 76 15.02 14.23 -0.49
CA TYR A 76 13.78 13.89 0.18
C TYR A 76 12.79 15.06 0.25
N PRO A 77 11.49 14.79 0.50
CA PRO A 77 10.46 15.82 0.65
C PRO A 77 10.70 16.85 1.77
N ASP A 78 11.59 16.56 2.72
CA ASP A 78 12.03 17.44 3.81
C ASP A 78 13.40 18.10 3.53
N SER A 79 13.91 17.99 2.31
CA SER A 79 15.14 18.65 1.90
C SER A 79 15.02 20.17 2.04
N ARG A 80 16.10 20.81 2.53
CA ARG A 80 16.22 22.28 2.57
C ARG A 80 16.01 22.93 1.20
N LEU A 81 16.25 22.19 0.11
CA LEU A 81 16.03 22.66 -1.27
C LEU A 81 14.54 22.72 -1.65
N LEU A 82 13.64 22.27 -0.79
CA LEU A 82 12.19 22.43 -0.94
C LEU A 82 11.61 23.33 0.16
N ASN A 83 12.45 23.85 1.06
CA ASN A 83 12.00 24.63 2.21
C ASN A 83 11.66 26.07 1.80
N PRO A 84 10.41 26.53 1.95
CA PRO A 84 10.01 27.91 1.66
C PRO A 84 10.70 28.98 2.50
N ALA A 85 11.16 28.66 3.72
CA ALA A 85 11.97 29.58 4.52
C ALA A 85 13.36 29.82 3.92
N TYR A 86 13.89 28.84 3.17
CA TYR A 86 15.21 28.92 2.55
C TYR A 86 15.15 29.52 1.13
N LEU A 87 14.22 29.05 0.29
CA LEU A 87 14.11 29.48 -1.11
C LEU A 87 13.20 30.70 -1.34
N GLY A 88 12.33 31.00 -0.37
CA GLY A 88 11.17 31.85 -0.56
C GLY A 88 9.96 31.08 -1.12
N HIS A 89 8.76 31.46 -0.67
CA HIS A 89 7.51 30.74 -0.91
C HIS A 89 7.22 30.43 -2.39
N ALA A 90 7.32 31.44 -3.27
CA ALA A 90 7.03 31.26 -4.70
C ALA A 90 7.97 30.26 -5.39
N VAL A 91 9.26 30.25 -5.01
CA VAL A 91 10.25 29.32 -5.58
C VAL A 91 10.03 27.92 -5.03
N ALA A 92 9.82 27.79 -3.72
CA ALA A 92 9.55 26.50 -3.10
C ALA A 92 8.27 25.85 -3.64
N ARG A 93 7.21 26.63 -3.86
CA ARG A 93 5.97 26.14 -4.46
C ARG A 93 6.21 25.56 -5.86
N ASP A 94 6.86 26.31 -6.74
CA ASP A 94 7.13 25.88 -8.12
C ASP A 94 8.11 24.68 -8.14
N ALA A 95 9.13 24.69 -7.27
CA ALA A 95 10.08 23.60 -7.11
C ALA A 95 9.42 22.32 -6.59
N SER A 96 8.56 22.41 -5.56
CA SER A 96 7.79 21.28 -5.04
C SER A 96 6.84 20.71 -6.08
N MET A 97 6.15 21.57 -6.85
CA MET A 97 5.28 21.12 -7.95
C MET A 97 6.08 20.33 -9.00
N TYR A 98 7.25 20.82 -9.39
CA TYR A 98 8.15 20.09 -10.31
C TYR A 98 8.62 18.77 -9.70
N TYR A 99 9.13 18.80 -8.47
CA TYR A 99 9.64 17.64 -7.74
C TYR A 99 8.61 16.52 -7.63
N TYR A 100 7.36 16.82 -7.24
CA TYR A 100 6.32 15.80 -7.13
C TYR A 100 5.83 15.28 -8.50
N THR A 101 5.86 16.12 -9.53
CA THR A 101 5.41 15.73 -10.88
C THR A 101 6.43 14.84 -11.59
N SER A 102 7.72 15.08 -11.37
CA SER A 102 8.81 14.46 -12.12
C SER A 102 9.33 13.16 -11.51
N ASN A 103 9.08 12.91 -10.22
CA ASN A 103 9.63 11.77 -9.51
C ASN A 103 8.60 10.66 -9.25
N THR A 104 9.12 9.47 -8.97
CA THR A 104 8.34 8.34 -8.48
C THR A 104 8.51 8.26 -6.97
N PHE A 105 7.44 8.00 -6.23
CA PHE A 105 7.49 7.89 -4.76
C PHE A 105 7.11 6.49 -4.31
N THR A 106 7.75 6.00 -3.25
CA THR A 106 7.39 4.74 -2.60
C THR A 106 6.99 4.98 -1.15
N VAL A 107 5.77 4.58 -0.80
CA VAL A 107 5.12 4.88 0.49
C VAL A 107 4.52 3.60 1.05
N CYS A 108 4.69 3.35 2.35
CA CYS A 108 4.13 2.15 2.98
C CYS A 108 2.73 2.36 3.57
N THR A 109 1.99 1.28 3.80
CA THR A 109 0.66 1.30 4.45
C THR A 109 0.72 1.41 5.98
N LEU A 110 1.91 1.60 6.59
CA LEU A 110 2.08 1.64 8.04
C LEU A 110 1.89 3.07 8.58
N GLU A 111 1.38 3.19 9.82
CA GLU A 111 1.23 4.44 10.60
C GLU A 111 0.75 5.66 9.78
N ASN A 112 -0.28 5.49 8.96
CA ASN A 112 -0.86 6.56 8.15
C ASN A 112 0.10 7.24 7.16
N ALA A 113 1.26 6.63 6.84
CA ALA A 113 2.27 7.25 5.99
C ALA A 113 1.71 7.69 4.62
N LEU A 114 0.81 6.91 4.02
CA LEU A 114 0.07 7.31 2.81
C LEU A 114 -0.72 8.60 2.99
N SER A 115 -1.54 8.67 4.04
CA SER A 115 -2.37 9.85 4.33
C SER A 115 -1.50 11.09 4.55
N ASP A 116 -0.47 10.92 5.38
CA ASP A 116 0.36 12.00 5.86
C ASP A 116 1.26 12.58 4.77
N PHE A 117 1.74 11.74 3.86
CA PHE A 117 2.52 12.18 2.72
C PHE A 117 1.65 12.76 1.60
N LEU A 118 0.61 12.05 1.17
CA LEU A 118 -0.09 12.38 -0.08
C LEU A 118 -1.07 13.54 0.06
N PHE A 119 -1.61 13.74 1.26
CA PHE A 119 -2.75 14.64 1.49
C PHE A 119 -2.50 15.70 2.57
N ARG A 120 -1.24 15.99 2.88
CA ARG A 120 -0.85 17.15 3.70
C ARG A 120 -0.01 18.11 2.88
N ASP A 121 -0.08 19.39 3.25
CA ASP A 121 0.78 20.40 2.63
C ASP A 121 2.25 20.10 2.98
N PRO A 122 3.18 20.14 2.01
CA PRO A 122 4.59 19.84 2.25
C PRO A 122 5.25 20.70 3.34
N ILE A 123 4.66 21.84 3.70
CA ILE A 123 5.18 22.66 4.80
C ILE A 123 5.35 21.86 6.09
N HIS A 124 4.49 20.86 6.32
CA HIS A 124 4.54 20.01 7.51
C HIS A 124 5.81 19.17 7.62
N ASN A 125 6.53 18.96 6.51
CA ASN A 125 7.82 18.27 6.53
C ASN A 125 8.93 19.08 7.23
N PHE A 126 8.73 20.39 7.42
CA PHE A 126 9.71 21.29 8.01
C PHE A 126 9.38 21.66 9.45
N ILE A 127 8.13 21.50 9.87
CA ILE A 127 7.65 21.87 11.21
C ILE A 127 8.24 20.88 12.24
N GLY A 128 9.30 21.30 12.93
CA GLY A 128 9.99 20.46 13.93
C GLY A 128 11.50 20.71 14.07
N GLY A 129 12.12 21.45 13.15
CA GLY A 129 13.50 21.93 13.32
C GLY A 129 13.56 23.21 14.15
N GLU A 130 14.64 23.42 14.91
CA GLU A 130 14.96 24.56 15.80
C GLU A 130 14.83 25.98 15.18
N THR A 131 14.39 26.10 13.93
CA THR A 131 14.22 27.34 13.20
C THR A 131 12.77 27.82 13.32
N GLY A 132 12.57 29.10 13.66
CA GLY A 132 11.26 29.76 13.88
C GLY A 132 10.27 29.70 12.71
N LEU A 133 9.78 28.50 12.42
CA LEU A 133 8.87 28.13 11.33
C LEU A 133 7.40 28.38 11.67
N GLU A 134 7.09 28.94 12.83
CA GLU A 134 5.73 29.26 13.28
C GLU A 134 4.99 30.23 12.34
N ASN A 135 5.69 30.91 11.44
CA ASN A 135 5.14 31.92 10.53
C ASN A 135 5.28 31.59 9.03
N VAL A 136 5.58 30.35 8.65
CA VAL A 136 5.71 30.02 7.23
C VAL A 136 4.37 29.62 6.63
N GLU A 137 3.96 30.36 5.60
CA GLU A 137 2.70 30.13 4.90
C GLU A 137 2.70 28.75 4.20
N PRO A 138 1.57 28.01 4.23
CA PRO A 138 1.41 26.76 3.47
C PRO A 138 1.68 26.98 1.99
N LEU A 139 2.26 25.98 1.30
CA LEU A 139 2.54 26.08 -0.13
C LEU A 139 1.25 26.08 -0.97
N GLY A 140 0.15 25.59 -0.41
CA GLY A 140 -1.14 25.50 -1.08
C GLY A 140 -1.15 24.43 -2.17
N LEU A 141 -0.44 23.32 -1.93
CA LEU A 141 -0.38 22.18 -2.84
C LEU A 141 -0.46 20.87 -2.06
N LEU A 142 -1.09 19.85 -2.65
CA LEU A 142 -1.08 18.49 -2.13
C LEU A 142 -0.24 17.60 -3.04
N PRO A 143 0.69 16.78 -2.51
CA PRO A 143 1.52 15.91 -3.34
C PRO A 143 0.69 15.01 -4.29
N ILE A 144 -0.46 14.51 -3.83
CA ILE A 144 -1.33 13.64 -4.66
C ILE A 144 -1.82 14.29 -5.96
N ASP A 145 -1.94 15.62 -6.01
CA ASP A 145 -2.37 16.33 -7.22
C ASP A 145 -1.30 16.31 -8.32
N HIS A 146 -0.04 16.15 -7.93
CA HIS A 146 1.12 16.26 -8.79
C HIS A 146 1.77 14.92 -9.13
N ILE A 147 1.78 13.98 -8.19
CA ILE A 147 2.36 12.65 -8.37
C ILE A 147 1.67 11.90 -9.52
N ARG A 148 2.49 11.27 -10.37
CA ARG A 148 2.04 10.44 -11.50
C ARG A 148 2.44 8.98 -11.37
N ASN A 149 3.53 8.70 -10.67
CA ASN A 149 4.02 7.35 -10.42
C ASN A 149 4.14 7.15 -8.91
N LEU A 150 3.34 6.24 -8.36
CA LEU A 150 3.29 5.93 -6.94
C LEU A 150 3.46 4.44 -6.73
N GLU A 151 4.43 4.04 -5.93
CA GLU A 151 4.55 2.70 -5.40
C GLU A 151 3.98 2.67 -3.97
N ILE A 152 3.04 1.78 -3.70
CA ILE A 152 2.48 1.56 -2.37
C ILE A 152 2.98 0.21 -1.85
N ARG A 153 3.79 0.24 -0.79
CA ARG A 153 4.33 -0.96 -0.14
C ARG A 153 3.40 -1.48 0.95
N VAL A 154 2.84 -2.66 0.73
CA VAL A 154 2.07 -3.42 1.72
C VAL A 154 3.04 -4.32 2.48
N LYS A 155 3.49 -3.83 3.64
CA LYS A 155 4.65 -4.33 4.40
C LYS A 155 4.32 -5.49 5.34
N TYR A 156 3.76 -6.59 4.84
CA TYR A 156 3.34 -7.72 5.69
C TYR A 156 4.51 -8.48 6.31
N GLU A 157 5.70 -8.43 5.74
CA GLU A 157 6.94 -8.96 6.33
C GLU A 157 7.15 -8.51 7.78
N HIS A 158 6.70 -7.30 8.13
CA HIS A 158 6.79 -6.81 9.50
C HIS A 158 5.89 -7.57 10.46
N TYR A 159 4.77 -8.17 10.02
CA TYR A 159 3.82 -8.90 10.87
C TYR A 159 4.52 -9.98 11.73
N PHE A 160 5.51 -10.69 11.16
CA PHE A 160 6.23 -11.72 11.90
C PHE A 160 7.14 -11.14 12.99
N THR A 161 7.70 -9.95 12.78
CA THR A 161 8.38 -9.18 13.81
C THR A 161 7.41 -8.86 14.96
N TYR A 162 6.16 -8.48 14.68
CA TYR A 162 5.14 -8.32 15.76
C TYR A 162 4.88 -9.64 16.48
N LEU A 163 4.78 -10.76 15.77
CA LEU A 163 4.52 -12.07 16.39
C LEU A 163 5.66 -12.53 17.31
N THR A 164 6.92 -12.25 16.98
CA THR A 164 8.05 -12.63 17.82
C THR A 164 8.12 -11.86 19.14
N PHE A 165 7.55 -10.66 19.20
CA PHE A 165 7.57 -9.81 20.40
C PHE A 165 6.29 -9.89 21.24
N TYR A 166 5.18 -10.39 20.68
CA TYR A 166 3.91 -10.48 21.39
C TYR A 166 3.31 -11.88 21.25
N GLU A 167 3.45 -12.70 22.30
CA GLU A 167 2.96 -14.09 22.35
C GLU A 167 1.43 -14.23 22.19
N GLU A 168 0.64 -13.15 22.26
CA GLU A 168 -0.84 -13.20 22.36
C GLU A 168 -1.62 -12.67 21.14
N LEU A 169 -0.98 -12.39 19.99
CA LEU A 169 -1.63 -11.63 18.90
C LEU A 169 -2.42 -12.48 17.88
N GLN A 170 -3.36 -13.34 18.30
CA GLN A 170 -4.36 -13.88 17.35
C GLN A 170 -5.20 -12.76 16.70
N ASP A 171 -5.46 -11.67 17.42
CA ASP A 171 -6.11 -10.47 16.87
C ASP A 171 -5.14 -9.51 16.17
N GLY A 172 -3.83 -9.66 16.36
CA GLY A 172 -2.85 -8.77 15.73
C GLY A 172 -2.81 -8.91 14.22
N GLU A 173 -3.00 -10.13 13.69
CA GLU A 173 -3.11 -10.31 12.24
C GLU A 173 -4.35 -9.61 11.68
N LYS A 174 -5.49 -9.78 12.35
CA LYS A 174 -6.74 -9.16 11.94
C LYS A 174 -6.60 -7.64 11.89
N ARG A 175 -6.02 -7.04 12.95
CA ARG A 175 -5.73 -5.61 13.01
C ARG A 175 -4.77 -5.17 11.91
N PHE A 176 -3.74 -5.97 11.62
CA PHE A 176 -2.76 -5.66 10.58
C PHE A 176 -3.41 -5.69 9.18
N ILE A 177 -4.19 -6.73 8.88
CA ILE A 177 -4.95 -6.88 7.63
C ILE A 177 -5.99 -5.76 7.49
N GLN A 178 -6.72 -5.45 8.56
CA GLN A 178 -7.67 -4.35 8.57
C GLN A 178 -6.97 -3.00 8.36
N GLY A 179 -5.82 -2.77 8.99
CA GLY A 179 -5.03 -1.56 8.81
C GLY A 179 -4.51 -1.36 7.38
N ILE A 180 -4.09 -2.44 6.71
CA ILE A 180 -3.77 -2.39 5.27
C ILE A 180 -4.99 -1.94 4.47
N PHE A 181 -6.14 -2.57 4.70
CA PHE A 181 -7.37 -2.22 4.01
C PHE A 181 -7.78 -0.78 4.27
N ASP A 182 -7.81 -0.33 5.53
CA ASP A 182 -8.20 1.02 5.92
C ASP A 182 -7.31 2.09 5.29
N ALA A 183 -5.99 1.87 5.27
CA ALA A 183 -5.04 2.80 4.66
C ALA A 183 -5.26 2.95 3.15
N LEU A 184 -5.43 1.83 2.44
CA LEU A 184 -5.68 1.83 0.99
C LEU A 184 -7.10 2.33 0.65
N HIS A 185 -8.08 2.01 1.49
CA HIS A 185 -9.45 2.45 1.32
C HIS A 185 -9.56 3.96 1.52
N ASP A 186 -8.96 4.52 2.58
CA ASP A 186 -8.91 5.98 2.79
C ASP A 186 -8.21 6.69 1.63
N PHE A 187 -7.09 6.15 1.16
CA PHE A 187 -6.41 6.64 -0.04
C PHE A 187 -7.36 6.69 -1.25
N SER A 188 -8.04 5.58 -1.55
CA SER A 188 -8.98 5.51 -2.68
C SER A 188 -10.18 6.45 -2.55
N ARG A 189 -10.62 6.74 -1.32
CA ARG A 189 -11.75 7.65 -1.05
C ARG A 189 -11.38 9.13 -1.21
N ARG A 190 -10.13 9.49 -0.90
CA ARG A 190 -9.68 10.89 -0.86
C ARG A 190 -9.11 11.38 -2.18
N ILE A 191 -8.62 10.48 -3.03
CA ILE A 191 -8.13 10.86 -4.35
C ILE A 191 -9.30 11.29 -5.28
N SER A 192 -9.13 12.39 -6.00
CA SER A 192 -10.12 12.83 -6.97
C SER A 192 -10.10 11.92 -8.22
N PRO A 193 -11.24 11.68 -8.89
CA PRO A 193 -11.27 10.89 -10.12
C PRO A 193 -10.36 11.47 -11.23
N ALA A 194 -10.26 12.80 -11.29
CA ALA A 194 -9.40 13.48 -12.27
C ALA A 194 -7.91 13.18 -12.06
N ASN A 195 -7.46 13.13 -10.80
CA ASN A 195 -6.07 12.78 -10.48
C ASN A 195 -5.83 11.29 -10.62
N ALA A 196 -6.75 10.45 -10.12
CA ALA A 196 -6.60 9.00 -10.16
C ALA A 196 -6.44 8.46 -11.58
N SER A 197 -7.20 8.97 -12.55
CA SER A 197 -7.09 8.57 -13.97
C SER A 197 -5.74 8.86 -14.63
N ARG A 198 -4.88 9.65 -13.99
CA ARG A 198 -3.53 10.02 -14.46
C ARG A 198 -2.43 9.37 -13.63
N LEU A 199 -2.79 8.58 -12.62
CA LEU A 199 -1.89 7.99 -11.66
C LEU A 199 -1.60 6.53 -12.07
N HIS A 200 -0.32 6.21 -12.19
CA HIS A 200 0.18 4.84 -12.21
C HIS A 200 0.52 4.44 -10.77
N VAL A 201 -0.22 3.46 -10.24
CA VAL A 201 -0.01 2.93 -8.90
C VAL A 201 0.51 1.49 -8.99
N GLU A 202 1.70 1.27 -8.46
CA GLU A 202 2.24 -0.07 -8.24
C GLU A 202 2.03 -0.47 -6.77
N ILE A 203 1.15 -1.44 -6.50
CA ILE A 203 0.98 -2.01 -5.16
C ILE A 203 1.97 -3.17 -5.01
N CYS A 204 2.98 -2.98 -4.17
CA CYS A 204 3.98 -3.97 -3.85
C CYS A 204 3.63 -4.69 -2.55
N MET A 205 3.12 -5.91 -2.66
CA MET A 205 2.94 -6.81 -1.53
C MET A 205 4.28 -7.37 -1.12
N MET A 206 4.75 -6.98 0.06
CA MET A 206 5.96 -7.50 0.65
C MET A 206 5.56 -8.51 1.72
N SER A 207 6.07 -9.74 1.61
CA SER A 207 5.88 -10.78 2.61
C SER A 207 7.19 -11.47 2.94
N ALA A 208 7.28 -12.04 4.15
CA ALA A 208 8.39 -12.88 4.57
C ALA A 208 7.89 -14.29 4.83
N SER A 209 7.82 -15.12 3.79
CA SER A 209 7.36 -16.50 3.92
C SER A 209 8.30 -17.29 4.83
N ILE A 210 7.74 -17.97 5.82
CA ILE A 210 8.55 -18.80 6.72
C ILE A 210 8.79 -20.15 6.04
N PRO A 211 10.05 -20.59 5.87
CA PRO A 211 10.36 -21.92 5.33
C PRO A 211 9.62 -23.02 6.12
N LEU A 212 9.14 -24.04 5.40
CA LEU A 212 8.42 -25.20 5.97
C LEU A 212 7.05 -24.88 6.60
N ARG A 213 6.53 -23.65 6.43
CA ARG A 213 5.19 -23.25 6.88
C ARG A 213 4.25 -22.92 5.74
N ASP A 214 4.24 -23.74 4.69
CA ASP A 214 3.51 -23.50 3.44
C ASP A 214 2.06 -23.09 3.67
N ARG A 215 1.31 -23.83 4.49
CA ARG A 215 -0.11 -23.50 4.79
C ARG A 215 -0.30 -22.15 5.47
N LEU A 216 0.63 -21.75 6.35
CA LEU A 216 0.58 -20.44 7.00
C LEU A 216 0.84 -19.35 5.98
N ASN A 217 1.86 -19.54 5.13
CA ASN A 217 2.25 -18.60 4.08
C ASN A 217 1.12 -18.42 3.06
N GLU A 218 0.51 -19.51 2.59
CA GLU A 218 -0.64 -19.48 1.68
C GLU A 218 -1.81 -18.69 2.29
N ARG A 219 -2.18 -19.02 3.53
CA ARG A 219 -3.28 -18.36 4.25
C ARG A 219 -3.04 -16.86 4.40
N THR A 220 -1.83 -16.50 4.84
CA THR A 220 -1.41 -15.12 4.99
C THR A 220 -1.44 -14.37 3.66
N HIS A 221 -0.93 -14.97 2.58
CA HIS A 221 -0.96 -14.37 1.25
C HIS A 221 -2.39 -14.10 0.78
N MET A 222 -3.29 -15.08 0.95
CA MET A 222 -4.71 -14.90 0.60
C MET A 222 -5.39 -13.81 1.43
N ASN A 223 -5.07 -13.69 2.73
CA ASN A 223 -5.60 -12.62 3.57
C ASN A 223 -5.12 -11.22 3.10
N VAL A 224 -3.86 -11.09 2.69
CA VAL A 224 -3.32 -9.85 2.12
C VAL A 224 -4.00 -9.51 0.79
N LEU A 225 -4.21 -10.51 -0.08
CA LEU A 225 -4.95 -10.32 -1.33
C LEU A 225 -6.36 -9.77 -1.08
N GLU A 226 -7.09 -10.33 -0.13
CA GLU A 226 -8.44 -9.84 0.24
C GLU A 226 -8.41 -8.43 0.84
N ALA A 227 -7.36 -8.06 1.57
CA ALA A 227 -7.16 -6.72 2.12
C ALA A 227 -7.03 -5.65 1.03
N ILE A 228 -6.38 -5.99 -0.09
CA ILE A 228 -6.14 -5.02 -1.18
C ILE A 228 -7.20 -5.10 -2.29
N ARG A 229 -8.06 -6.13 -2.29
CA ARG A 229 -9.03 -6.42 -3.36
C ARG A 229 -9.89 -5.23 -3.74
N VAL A 230 -10.65 -4.70 -2.78
CA VAL A 230 -11.58 -3.61 -3.02
C VAL A 230 -10.85 -2.31 -3.36
N PRO A 231 -9.82 -1.87 -2.62
CA PRO A 231 -9.05 -0.71 -3.03
C PRO A 231 -8.49 -0.80 -4.46
N VAL A 232 -7.98 -1.96 -4.88
CA VAL A 232 -7.51 -2.17 -6.26
C VAL A 232 -8.64 -2.00 -7.26
N TYR A 233 -9.80 -2.63 -7.05
CA TYR A 233 -10.92 -2.52 -8.00
C TYR A 233 -11.56 -1.13 -8.01
N VAL A 234 -11.62 -0.42 -6.88
CA VAL A 234 -12.06 0.98 -6.81
C VAL A 234 -11.13 1.86 -7.64
N LEU A 235 -9.82 1.77 -7.40
CA LEU A 235 -8.82 2.55 -8.14
C LEU A 235 -8.90 2.24 -9.65
N LYS A 236 -8.95 0.96 -10.02
CA LYS A 236 -8.94 0.51 -11.41
C LYS A 236 -10.24 0.83 -12.17
N HIS A 237 -11.40 0.49 -11.61
CA HIS A 237 -12.67 0.52 -12.35
C HIS A 237 -13.52 1.76 -12.09
N ASP A 238 -13.48 2.29 -10.87
CA ASP A 238 -14.29 3.43 -10.47
C ASP A 238 -13.55 4.75 -10.72
N LEU A 239 -12.23 4.76 -10.51
CA LEU A 239 -11.39 5.95 -10.62
C LEU A 239 -10.50 5.98 -11.87
N GLY A 240 -10.36 4.84 -12.57
CA GLY A 240 -9.63 4.75 -13.83
C GLY A 240 -8.11 4.86 -13.72
N ALA A 241 -7.55 4.61 -12.53
CA ALA A 241 -6.10 4.57 -12.34
C ALA A 241 -5.47 3.38 -13.05
N ASP A 242 -4.22 3.53 -13.48
CA ASP A 242 -3.41 2.42 -13.97
C ASP A 242 -2.82 1.69 -12.76
N ILE A 243 -3.12 0.40 -12.64
CA ILE A 243 -2.82 -0.39 -11.44
C ILE A 243 -2.00 -1.60 -11.82
N LYS A 244 -0.82 -1.70 -11.21
CA LYS A 244 0.03 -2.88 -11.23
C LYS A 244 0.13 -3.44 -9.82
N VAL A 245 0.05 -4.76 -9.67
CA VAL A 245 0.24 -5.42 -8.39
C VAL A 245 1.41 -6.37 -8.51
N ILE A 246 2.40 -6.21 -7.62
CA ILE A 246 3.56 -7.10 -7.56
C ILE A 246 3.63 -7.77 -6.19
N HIS A 247 4.19 -8.97 -6.16
CA HIS A 247 4.47 -9.70 -4.93
C HIS A 247 5.97 -9.93 -4.82
N TYR A 248 6.51 -9.52 -3.68
CA TYR A 248 7.91 -9.68 -3.32
C TYR A 248 8.02 -10.49 -2.03
N ASP A 249 8.86 -11.52 -2.08
CA ASP A 249 9.15 -12.40 -0.95
C ASP A 249 10.47 -13.14 -1.21
N ASP A 250 11.52 -12.73 -0.49
CA ASP A 250 12.89 -13.25 -0.67
C ASP A 250 13.03 -14.75 -0.45
N HIS A 251 12.14 -15.34 0.34
CA HIS A 251 12.15 -16.78 0.61
C HIS A 251 11.46 -17.59 -0.49
N LEU A 252 10.58 -16.95 -1.28
CA LEU A 252 9.88 -17.60 -2.39
C LEU A 252 10.52 -17.34 -3.75
N SER A 253 11.09 -16.15 -3.95
CA SER A 253 11.66 -15.72 -5.23
C SER A 253 12.59 -14.53 -5.04
N PRO A 254 13.82 -14.57 -5.58
CA PRO A 254 14.71 -13.40 -5.55
C PRO A 254 14.22 -12.25 -6.45
N PHE A 255 13.21 -12.49 -7.28
CA PHE A 255 12.61 -11.50 -8.17
C PHE A 255 11.15 -11.24 -7.81
N PRO A 256 10.70 -9.97 -7.82
CA PRO A 256 9.29 -9.62 -7.71
C PRO A 256 8.47 -10.32 -8.81
N LYS A 257 7.30 -10.85 -8.43
CA LYS A 257 6.37 -11.51 -9.34
C LYS A 257 5.21 -10.57 -9.64
N ASP A 258 4.92 -10.36 -10.92
CA ASP A 258 3.70 -9.66 -11.34
C ASP A 258 2.47 -10.50 -10.97
N LYS A 259 1.55 -9.88 -10.23
CA LYS A 259 0.27 -10.43 -9.76
C LYS A 259 -0.92 -9.69 -10.35
N SER A 260 -0.72 -8.70 -11.21
CA SER A 260 -1.80 -7.88 -11.79
C SER A 260 -2.85 -8.75 -12.49
N ALA A 261 -2.42 -9.88 -13.06
CA ALA A 261 -3.27 -10.84 -13.75
C ALA A 261 -4.20 -11.65 -12.82
N ILE A 262 -4.17 -11.52 -11.49
CA ILE A 262 -5.19 -12.10 -10.60
C ILE A 262 -6.40 -11.15 -10.44
N PHE A 263 -6.24 -9.85 -10.73
CA PHE A 263 -7.29 -8.85 -10.61
C PHE A 263 -8.11 -8.74 -11.90
N GLN A 264 -8.79 -9.84 -12.26
CA GLN A 264 -9.44 -10.01 -13.56
C GLN A 264 -10.92 -9.61 -13.63
N LEU A 265 -11.54 -9.20 -12.52
CA LEU A 265 -12.93 -8.72 -12.61
C LEU A 265 -13.05 -7.62 -13.66
N SER A 266 -14.07 -7.74 -14.50
CA SER A 266 -14.49 -6.65 -15.38
C SER A 266 -15.18 -5.55 -14.57
N LYS A 267 -15.30 -4.37 -15.16
CA LYS A 267 -16.05 -3.26 -14.55
C LYS A 267 -17.51 -3.64 -14.23
N ASP A 268 -18.12 -4.46 -15.08
CA ASP A 268 -19.50 -4.94 -14.89
C ASP A 268 -19.57 -5.95 -13.75
N GLN A 269 -18.63 -6.88 -13.66
CA GLN A 269 -18.56 -7.84 -12.55
C GLN A 269 -18.32 -7.13 -11.22
N TRP A 270 -17.41 -6.15 -11.18
CA TRP A 270 -17.17 -5.30 -10.01
C TRP A 270 -18.43 -4.54 -9.59
N SER A 271 -19.15 -3.95 -10.55
CA SER A 271 -20.40 -3.23 -10.28
C SER A 271 -21.47 -4.13 -9.70
N LYS A 272 -21.62 -5.35 -10.23
CA LYS A 272 -22.57 -6.34 -9.68
C LYS A 272 -22.19 -6.77 -8.27
N GLU A 273 -20.90 -6.99 -8.00
CA GLU A 273 -20.42 -7.33 -6.66
C GLU A 273 -20.77 -6.20 -5.67
N LYS A 274 -20.47 -4.94 -6.01
CA LYS A 274 -20.87 -3.78 -5.20
C LYS A 274 -22.37 -3.73 -4.94
N SER A 275 -23.19 -3.90 -5.97
CA SER A 275 -24.66 -3.91 -5.82
C SER A 275 -25.14 -5.04 -4.91
N ALA A 276 -24.47 -6.19 -4.88
CA ALA A 276 -24.81 -7.28 -3.98
C ALA A 276 -24.51 -6.93 -2.50
N PHE A 277 -23.37 -6.29 -2.23
CA PHE A 277 -23.05 -5.77 -0.89
C PHE A 277 -24.05 -4.70 -0.44
N GLU A 278 -24.40 -3.77 -1.33
CA GLU A 278 -25.39 -2.72 -1.07
C GLU A 278 -26.78 -3.31 -0.81
N ALA A 279 -27.24 -4.25 -1.63
CA ALA A 279 -28.53 -4.92 -1.45
C ALA A 279 -28.61 -5.73 -0.15
N ALA A 280 -27.48 -6.27 0.32
CA ALA A 280 -27.40 -6.96 1.61
C ALA A 280 -27.23 -6.00 2.81
N ASN A 281 -27.09 -4.70 2.57
CA ASN A 281 -26.75 -3.69 3.59
C ASN A 281 -25.49 -4.05 4.38
N ILE A 282 -24.47 -4.55 3.67
CA ILE A 282 -23.20 -5.00 4.23
C ILE A 282 -22.09 -4.10 3.71
N GLU A 283 -21.37 -3.44 4.62
CA GLU A 283 -20.11 -2.78 4.30
C GLU A 283 -19.03 -3.85 4.06
N TYR A 284 -18.26 -3.70 2.98
CA TYR A 284 -17.16 -4.62 2.70
C TYR A 284 -16.09 -4.52 3.79
N SER A 285 -15.66 -5.66 4.30
CA SER A 285 -14.46 -5.75 5.13
C SER A 285 -13.66 -7.00 4.76
N PRO A 286 -12.32 -6.95 4.73
CA PRO A 286 -11.50 -8.15 4.56
C PRO A 286 -11.76 -9.19 5.65
N MET A 287 -12.31 -8.79 6.80
CA MET A 287 -12.65 -9.70 7.90
C MET A 287 -13.77 -10.68 7.53
N GLN A 288 -14.60 -10.37 6.53
CA GLN A 288 -15.66 -11.27 6.03
C GLN A 288 -15.07 -12.47 5.27
N TYR A 289 -13.89 -12.31 4.69
CA TYR A 289 -13.20 -13.32 3.88
C TYR A 289 -11.83 -13.66 4.46
N LEU A 290 -11.74 -13.76 5.79
CA LEU A 290 -10.48 -14.07 6.47
C LEU A 290 -10.27 -15.57 6.65
N ALA A 291 -9.14 -16.10 6.18
CA ALA A 291 -8.74 -17.46 6.48
C ALA A 291 -8.17 -17.55 7.91
N THR A 292 -8.92 -18.19 8.81
CA THR A 292 -8.55 -18.34 10.23
C THR A 292 -7.55 -19.48 10.46
N ARG A 293 -6.90 -19.49 11.63
CA ARG A 293 -6.03 -20.59 12.07
C ARG A 293 -6.79 -21.81 12.62
N SER A 294 -8.07 -21.66 12.97
CA SER A 294 -8.83 -22.55 13.87
C SER A 294 -9.83 -23.48 13.16
N THR A 295 -10.40 -23.06 12.03
CA THR A 295 -11.26 -23.93 11.21
C THR A 295 -10.41 -24.95 10.46
N ALA A 296 -10.97 -26.11 10.09
CA ALA A 296 -10.35 -27.04 9.15
C ALA A 296 -9.73 -26.23 8.00
N PRO A 297 -8.39 -26.02 7.97
CA PRO A 297 -7.80 -24.88 7.26
C PRO A 297 -8.04 -24.89 5.75
N SER A 298 -8.48 -26.04 5.24
CA SER A 298 -8.87 -26.25 3.86
C SER A 298 -10.12 -25.48 3.45
N GLU A 299 -11.19 -25.39 4.25
CA GLU A 299 -12.47 -24.92 3.72
C GLU A 299 -12.50 -23.41 3.46
N SER A 300 -12.09 -22.59 4.43
CA SER A 300 -12.03 -21.13 4.23
C SER A 300 -10.99 -20.74 3.18
N LEU A 301 -9.85 -21.43 3.14
CA LEU A 301 -8.80 -21.17 2.14
C LEU A 301 -9.22 -21.62 0.74
N CYS A 302 -9.91 -22.75 0.60
CA CYS A 302 -10.58 -23.12 -0.66
C CYS A 302 -11.63 -22.07 -1.04
N LEU A 303 -12.40 -21.58 -0.05
CA LEU A 303 -13.45 -20.60 -0.31
C LEU A 303 -12.90 -19.33 -0.95
N ILE A 304 -11.82 -18.80 -0.37
CA ILE A 304 -11.14 -17.60 -0.86
C ILE A 304 -10.43 -17.90 -2.17
N ARG A 305 -9.73 -19.03 -2.31
CA ARG A 305 -9.06 -19.39 -3.57
C ARG A 305 -10.00 -19.45 -4.76
N ASP A 306 -11.16 -20.12 -4.66
CA ASP A 306 -12.07 -20.17 -5.81
C ASP A 306 -12.76 -18.80 -6.05
N ARG A 307 -12.88 -17.94 -5.04
CA ARG A 307 -13.32 -16.54 -5.21
C ARG A 307 -12.32 -15.72 -6.04
N TRP A 308 -11.03 -16.05 -5.98
CA TRP A 308 -10.00 -15.46 -6.84
C TRP A 308 -9.76 -16.24 -8.14
N GLY A 309 -10.41 -17.39 -8.34
CA GLY A 309 -10.12 -18.25 -9.48
C GLY A 309 -8.73 -18.90 -9.43
N LEU A 310 -8.14 -19.10 -8.24
CA LEU A 310 -6.78 -19.61 -8.07
C LEU A 310 -6.78 -21.10 -7.71
N ARG A 311 -5.82 -21.86 -8.26
CA ARG A 311 -5.61 -23.26 -7.90
C ARG A 311 -4.73 -23.35 -6.66
N PHE A 312 -3.67 -22.54 -6.63
CA PHE A 312 -2.72 -22.39 -5.54
C PHE A 312 -2.68 -20.93 -5.08
N ALA A 313 -2.41 -20.68 -3.79
CA ALA A 313 -2.45 -19.32 -3.26
C ALA A 313 -1.44 -18.38 -3.98
N PHE A 314 -0.29 -18.91 -4.40
CA PHE A 314 0.77 -18.15 -5.05
C PHE A 314 0.71 -18.16 -6.58
N ASP A 315 -0.39 -18.55 -7.20
CA ASP A 315 -0.58 -18.43 -8.65
C ASP A 315 -0.41 -16.96 -9.09
N ALA A 316 0.20 -16.73 -10.25
CA ALA A 316 0.43 -15.37 -10.79
C ALA A 316 -0.77 -14.84 -11.59
N SER A 317 -1.71 -15.71 -11.94
CA SER A 317 -2.91 -15.38 -12.71
C SER A 317 -4.06 -16.29 -12.29
N CYS A 318 -5.31 -15.87 -12.53
CA CYS A 318 -6.45 -16.76 -12.39
C CYS A 318 -6.28 -18.01 -13.28
N THR A 319 -6.55 -19.18 -12.71
CA THR A 319 -6.45 -20.50 -13.37
C THR A 319 -7.79 -21.03 -13.84
N HIS A 320 -8.88 -20.47 -13.32
CA HIS A 320 -10.25 -20.77 -13.72
C HIS A 320 -11.13 -19.52 -13.58
N PRO A 321 -12.29 -19.48 -14.25
CA PRO A 321 -13.22 -18.36 -14.13
C PRO A 321 -13.63 -18.14 -12.68
N ILE A 322 -13.67 -16.88 -12.25
CA ILE A 322 -14.22 -16.51 -10.93
C ILE A 322 -15.67 -16.96 -10.92
N ALA A 323 -16.02 -17.89 -10.02
CA ALA A 323 -17.36 -18.43 -9.91
C ALA A 323 -18.33 -17.34 -9.41
N GLU A 324 -18.93 -16.61 -10.34
CA GLU A 324 -19.94 -15.61 -10.06
C GLU A 324 -21.12 -16.24 -9.28
N PHE A 325 -21.70 -15.49 -8.35
CA PHE A 325 -23.00 -15.77 -7.67
C PHE A 325 -23.03 -16.74 -6.48
N GLY A 326 -22.09 -17.68 -6.31
CA GLY A 326 -22.16 -18.62 -5.19
C GLY A 326 -21.63 -18.07 -3.85
N ARG A 327 -20.80 -17.02 -3.90
CA ARG A 327 -19.92 -16.61 -2.79
C ARG A 327 -19.84 -15.09 -2.57
N TRP A 328 -20.79 -14.35 -3.15
CA TRP A 328 -21.06 -12.99 -2.73
C TRP A 328 -21.73 -13.04 -1.35
N PRO A 329 -21.79 -11.94 -0.58
CA PRO A 329 -22.64 -11.94 0.60
C PRO A 329 -24.07 -12.22 0.13
N ASN A 330 -24.48 -13.48 0.18
CA ASN A 330 -25.88 -13.83 0.07
C ASN A 330 -26.49 -13.13 1.26
N ALA A 331 -27.31 -12.11 1.02
CA ALA A 331 -28.20 -11.59 2.03
C ALA A 331 -28.80 -12.81 2.71
N ILE A 332 -28.44 -13.05 3.98
CA ILE A 332 -29.08 -14.11 4.76
C ILE A 332 -30.55 -13.68 4.71
N PRO A 333 -31.45 -14.43 4.04
CA PRO A 333 -32.86 -14.08 4.09
C PRO A 333 -33.20 -14.08 5.58
N GLU A 334 -33.76 -12.98 6.08
CA GLU A 334 -34.29 -12.93 7.44
C GLU A 334 -35.05 -14.22 7.67
N THR A 335 -34.55 -15.03 8.61
CA THR A 335 -34.99 -16.39 8.83
C THR A 335 -36.48 -16.39 9.12
N THR A 336 -37.31 -16.77 8.15
CA THR A 336 -38.55 -17.47 8.46
C THR A 336 -38.11 -18.80 9.04
N HIS A 337 -38.28 -18.95 10.34
CA HIS A 337 -38.18 -20.22 11.05
C HIS A 337 -39.04 -21.27 10.34
N GLU A 338 -38.41 -22.16 9.59
CA GLU A 338 -38.98 -23.48 9.30
C GLU A 338 -38.01 -24.57 9.79
N PRO A 339 -38.50 -25.57 10.53
CA PRO A 339 -37.67 -26.59 11.13
C PRO A 339 -37.13 -27.55 10.07
N LEU A 340 -35.84 -27.88 10.23
CA LEU A 340 -35.11 -28.89 9.46
C LEU A 340 -35.86 -30.23 9.42
N SER A 341 -36.37 -30.59 8.25
CA SER A 341 -36.79 -31.96 7.94
C SER A 341 -35.62 -32.72 7.29
N SER A 342 -35.04 -33.60 8.09
CA SER A 342 -34.29 -34.83 7.73
C SER A 342 -33.78 -34.99 6.29
N CYS A 343 -32.46 -34.90 6.12
CA CYS A 343 -31.74 -35.64 5.08
C CYS A 343 -31.11 -36.90 5.70
N GLY A 344 -31.42 -38.05 5.09
CA GLY A 344 -31.11 -39.38 5.59
C GLY A 344 -29.62 -39.72 5.58
N ARG A 345 -29.25 -40.55 6.56
CA ARG A 345 -27.98 -41.29 6.61
C ARG A 345 -28.02 -42.44 5.61
N VAL A 346 -26.88 -42.74 5.00
CA VAL A 346 -26.51 -44.11 4.58
C VAL A 346 -25.90 -44.80 5.78
#